data_AF-A0A9W9Y5T4-F1
#
_entry.id   AF-A0A9W9Y5T4-F1
#
_cell.length_a   1.000
_cell.length_b   1.000
_cell.length_c   1.000
_cell.angle_alpha   90.00
_cell.angle_beta   90.00
_cell.angle_gamma   90.00
#
_symmetry.space_group_name_H-M   'P 1'
#
loop_
_entity.id
_entity.type
_entity.pdbx_description
1 polymer ?
#
loop_
_entity_poly.entity_id
_entity_poly.type
_entity_poly.pdbx_seq_one_letter_code
_entity_poly.pdbx_strand_id
1 'polypeptide(L)'
;MPTYTQEICEFRKELMCQIDILTNHPSHQQLVSEKLIRTARVMRKVKGLAFDISVYLPDHEFVTAARPGFYQTTFPQICDFIENTLIGFSGALVDYPESDESVVSQLLNLLNTM
;
A
#
# COMPACT_ATOMS: atom_id res chain seq x y z
N MET A 1 -5.40 2.17 -18.73
CA MET A 1 -6.02 2.42 -17.41
C MET A 1 -5.23 3.46 -16.62
N PRO A 2 -5.29 4.74 -17.01
CA PRO A 2 -4.43 5.76 -16.41
C PRO A 2 -4.64 5.88 -14.90
N THR A 3 -5.89 5.82 -14.43
CA THR A 3 -6.22 6.01 -13.01
C THR A 3 -5.68 4.90 -12.12
N TYR A 4 -5.89 3.60 -12.42
CA TYR A 4 -5.36 2.51 -11.59
C TYR A 4 -3.83 2.55 -11.48
N THR A 5 -3.14 2.64 -12.63
CA THR A 5 -1.67 2.68 -12.65
C THR A 5 -1.14 3.91 -11.93
N GLN A 6 -1.81 5.07 -12.09
CA GLN A 6 -1.46 6.28 -11.37
C GLN A 6 -1.61 6.10 -9.85
N GLU A 7 -2.71 5.55 -9.36
CA GLU A 7 -2.91 5.35 -7.91
C GLU A 7 -1.85 4.41 -7.31
N ILE A 8 -1.49 3.33 -8.00
CA ILE A 8 -0.42 2.42 -7.55
C ILE A 8 0.94 3.14 -7.54
N CYS A 9 1.26 3.90 -8.60
CA CYS A 9 2.52 4.63 -8.68
C CYS A 9 2.63 5.69 -7.57
N GLU A 10 1.57 6.46 -7.32
CA GLU A 10 1.54 7.47 -6.26
C GLU A 10 1.61 6.82 -4.87
N PHE A 11 0.92 5.70 -4.66
CA PHE A 11 1.04 4.91 -3.43
C PHE A 11 2.50 4.48 -3.16
N ARG A 12 3.18 3.93 -4.18
CA ARG A 12 4.59 3.51 -4.05
C ARG A 12 5.51 4.68 -3.73
N LYS A 13 5.36 5.80 -4.43
CA LYS A 13 6.15 7.02 -4.20
C LYS A 13 5.98 7.55 -2.78
N GLU A 14 4.73 7.64 -2.32
CA GLU A 14 4.43 8.12 -0.96
C GLU A 14 5.05 7.19 0.08
N LEU A 15 4.96 5.86 -0.11
CA LEU A 15 5.54 4.90 0.82
C LEU A 15 7.08 4.98 0.86
N MET A 16 7.72 5.14 -0.30
CA MET A 16 9.17 5.39 -0.39
C MET A 16 9.58 6.68 0.32
N CYS A 17 8.78 7.75 0.19
CA CYS A 17 9.02 9.02 0.88
C CYS A 17 8.97 8.82 2.41
N GLN A 18 7.99 8.07 2.92
CA GLN A 18 7.88 7.78 4.35
C GLN A 18 9.05 6.94 4.89
N ILE A 19 9.53 5.97 4.11
CA ILE A 19 10.71 5.17 4.43
C ILE A 19 11.96 6.06 4.53
N ASP A 20 12.15 6.96 3.55
CA ASP A 20 13.28 7.89 3.53
C ASP A 20 13.26 8.83 4.74
N ILE A 21 12.08 9.37 5.09
CA ILE A 21 11.90 10.22 6.27
C ILE A 21 12.23 9.44 7.55
N LEU A 22 11.73 8.21 7.73
CA LEU A 22 12.06 7.43 8.93
C LEU A 22 13.55 7.12 9.03
N THR A 23 14.18 6.78 7.91
CA THR A 23 15.61 6.42 7.86
C THR A 23 16.52 7.61 8.19
N ASN A 24 16.20 8.80 7.65
CA ASN A 24 17.05 9.98 7.80
C ASN A 24 16.65 10.88 8.99
N HIS A 25 15.41 10.79 9.44
CA HIS A 25 14.81 11.67 10.45
C HIS A 25 13.89 10.90 11.42
N PRO A 26 14.44 10.04 12.29
CA PRO A 26 13.66 9.21 13.21
C PRO A 26 12.80 10.03 14.19
N SER A 27 13.15 11.29 14.46
CA SER A 27 12.30 12.20 15.25
C SER A 27 10.97 12.57 14.58
N HIS A 28 10.73 12.19 13.32
CA HIS A 28 9.49 12.45 12.58
C HIS A 28 8.50 11.27 12.60
N GLN A 29 8.69 10.28 13.47
CA GLN A 29 7.80 9.10 13.61
C GLN A 29 6.31 9.44 13.66
N GLN A 30 5.92 10.46 14.42
CA GLN A 30 4.52 10.87 14.53
C GLN A 30 3.95 11.37 13.19
N LEU A 31 4.73 12.19 12.46
CA LEU A 31 4.35 12.66 11.13
C LEU A 31 4.21 11.48 10.16
N VAL A 32 5.17 10.55 10.19
CA VAL A 32 5.14 9.38 9.32
C VAL A 32 3.96 8.46 9.66
N SER A 33 3.65 8.27 10.94
CA SER A 33 2.47 7.52 11.38
C SER A 33 1.17 8.06 10.76
N GLU A 34 0.95 9.37 10.85
CA GLU A 34 -0.23 10.00 10.24
C GLU A 34 -0.28 9.82 8.72
N LYS A 35 0.89 9.87 8.07
CA LYS A 35 1.02 9.67 6.63
C LYS A 35 0.73 8.22 6.24
N LEU A 36 1.25 7.24 6.97
CA LEU A 36 0.95 5.82 6.74
C LEU A 36 -0.55 5.53 6.83
N ILE A 37 -1.27 6.11 7.79
CA ILE A 37 -2.74 5.98 7.90
C ILE A 37 -3.44 6.53 6.65
N ARG A 38 -2.99 7.68 6.14
CA ARG A 38 -3.57 8.26 4.90
C ARG A 38 -3.26 7.40 3.69
N THR A 39 -2.02 6.95 3.56
CA THR A 39 -1.55 6.08 2.47
C THR A 39 -2.28 4.74 2.47
N ALA A 40 -2.58 4.18 3.64
CA ALA A 40 -3.37 2.95 3.78
C ALA A 40 -4.75 3.06 3.10
N ARG A 41 -5.41 4.21 3.19
CA ARG A 41 -6.74 4.42 2.58
C ARG A 41 -6.73 4.37 1.05
N VAL A 42 -5.57 4.59 0.42
CA VAL A 42 -5.43 4.48 -1.05
C VAL A 42 -5.70 3.04 -1.51
N MET A 43 -5.41 2.03 -0.68
CA MET A 43 -5.67 0.62 -1.01
C MET A 43 -7.15 0.34 -1.24
N ARG A 44 -8.07 1.04 -0.57
CA ARG A 44 -9.51 0.91 -0.83
C ARG A 44 -9.88 1.37 -2.23
N LYS A 45 -9.26 2.46 -2.69
CA LYS A 45 -9.48 3.01 -4.04
C LYS A 45 -8.88 2.10 -5.10
N VAL A 46 -7.66 1.63 -4.89
CA VAL A 46 -6.98 0.64 -5.76
C VAL A 46 -7.81 -0.64 -5.88
N LYS A 47 -8.32 -1.16 -4.77
CA LYS A 47 -9.22 -2.32 -4.71
C LYS A 47 -10.46 -2.13 -5.58
N GLY A 48 -11.16 -1.00 -5.40
CA GLY A 48 -12.36 -0.68 -6.19
C GLY A 48 -12.06 -0.56 -7.68
N LEU A 49 -11.00 0.18 -8.04
CA LEU A 49 -10.59 0.32 -9.43
C LEU A 49 -10.27 -1.03 -10.07
N ALA A 50 -9.48 -1.88 -9.43
CA ALA A 50 -9.15 -3.20 -9.98
C ALA A 50 -10.39 -4.08 -10.17
N PHE A 51 -11.33 -4.05 -9.22
CA PHE A 51 -12.60 -4.76 -9.33
C PHE A 51 -13.42 -4.25 -10.51
N ASP A 52 -13.62 -2.93 -10.63
CA ASP A 52 -14.39 -2.33 -11.72
C ASP A 52 -13.78 -2.69 -13.08
N ILE A 53 -12.45 -2.63 -13.21
CA ILE A 53 -11.75 -3.05 -14.42
C ILE A 53 -12.06 -4.52 -14.75
N SER A 54 -12.00 -5.40 -13.75
CA SER A 54 -12.26 -6.83 -13.94
C SER A 54 -13.71 -7.15 -14.36
N VAL A 55 -14.67 -6.31 -13.97
CA VAL A 55 -16.08 -6.50 -14.29
C VAL A 55 -16.44 -5.88 -15.63
N TYR A 56 -16.00 -4.65 -15.89
CA TYR A 56 -16.41 -3.90 -17.08
C TYR A 56 -15.51 -4.16 -18.29
N LEU A 57 -14.28 -4.64 -18.08
CA LEU A 57 -13.30 -4.88 -19.13
C LEU A 57 -12.60 -6.25 -18.95
N PRO A 58 -13.35 -7.36 -18.98
CA PRO A 58 -12.84 -8.69 -18.65
C PRO A 58 -11.74 -9.18 -19.60
N ASP A 59 -11.73 -8.71 -20.85
CA ASP A 59 -10.74 -9.12 -21.87
C ASP A 59 -9.48 -8.24 -21.89
N HIS A 60 -9.41 -7.21 -21.03
CA HIS A 60 -8.25 -6.32 -20.97
C HIS A 60 -7.01 -7.05 -20.41
N GLU A 61 -5.82 -6.75 -20.93
CA GLU A 61 -4.55 -7.41 -20.56
C GLU A 61 -4.31 -7.46 -19.04
N PHE A 62 -4.56 -6.34 -18.34
CA PHE A 62 -4.56 -6.28 -16.86
C PHE A 62 -5.35 -7.42 -16.17
N VAL A 63 -6.51 -7.79 -16.73
CA VAL A 63 -7.40 -8.83 -16.21
C VAL A 63 -6.94 -10.20 -16.67
N THR A 64 -6.66 -10.36 -17.96
CA THR A 64 -6.33 -11.64 -18.59
C THR A 64 -4.94 -12.15 -18.24
N ALA A 65 -4.02 -11.29 -17.80
CA ALA A 65 -2.73 -11.67 -17.25
C ALA A 65 -2.84 -12.32 -15.85
N ALA A 66 -3.97 -12.16 -15.16
CA ALA A 66 -4.21 -12.75 -13.85
C ALA A 66 -5.03 -14.05 -13.95
N ARG A 67 -5.05 -14.83 -12.85
CA ARG A 67 -5.93 -16.00 -12.77
C ARG A 67 -7.41 -15.56 -12.78
N PRO A 68 -8.32 -16.33 -13.38
CA PRO A 68 -9.76 -16.04 -13.31
C PRO A 68 -10.23 -15.84 -11.87
N GLY A 69 -11.04 -14.81 -11.62
CA GLY A 69 -11.56 -14.52 -10.28
C GLY A 69 -10.58 -13.82 -9.33
N PHE A 70 -9.32 -13.58 -9.74
CA PHE A 70 -8.28 -12.99 -8.88
C PHE A 70 -8.69 -11.62 -8.33
N TYR A 71 -9.21 -10.73 -9.18
CA TYR A 71 -9.59 -9.37 -8.79
C TYR A 71 -10.87 -9.29 -7.96
N GLN A 72 -11.66 -10.36 -7.92
CA GLN A 72 -12.88 -10.47 -7.13
C GLN A 72 -12.64 -11.14 -5.76
N THR A 73 -11.52 -11.85 -5.59
CA THR A 73 -11.27 -12.67 -4.39
C THR A 73 -9.93 -12.33 -3.75
N THR A 74 -8.82 -12.72 -4.38
CA THR A 74 -7.47 -12.60 -3.81
C THR A 74 -6.98 -11.16 -3.75
N PHE A 75 -7.15 -10.37 -4.81
CA PHE A 75 -6.65 -8.99 -4.84
C PHE A 75 -7.29 -8.09 -3.77
N PRO A 76 -8.61 -8.15 -3.52
CA PRO A 76 -9.23 -7.47 -2.38
C PRO A 76 -8.56 -7.80 -1.04
N GLN A 77 -8.25 -9.09 -0.79
CA GLN A 77 -7.59 -9.53 0.44
C GLN A 77 -6.16 -9.00 0.56
N ILE A 78 -5.44 -8.92 -0.56
CA ILE A 78 -4.10 -8.31 -0.59
C ILE A 78 -4.19 -6.82 -0.25
N CYS A 79 -5.14 -6.09 -0.83
CA CYS A 79 -5.35 -4.67 -0.49
C CYS A 79 -5.70 -4.47 0.98
N ASP A 80 -6.57 -5.32 1.54
CA ASP A 80 -6.95 -5.25 2.95
C ASP A 80 -5.77 -5.60 3.87
N PHE A 81 -4.93 -6.57 3.49
CA PHE A 81 -3.71 -6.91 4.20
C PHE A 81 -2.72 -5.73 4.21
N ILE A 82 -2.47 -5.11 3.05
CA ILE A 82 -1.59 -3.94 2.94
C ILE A 82 -2.13 -2.79 3.79
N GLU A 83 -3.42 -2.48 3.68
CA GLU A 83 -4.07 -1.42 4.46
C GLU A 83 -3.87 -1.63 5.97
N ASN A 84 -4.20 -2.82 6.48
CA ASN A 84 -4.07 -3.14 7.90
C ASN A 84 -2.61 -3.15 8.37
N THR A 85 -1.69 -3.59 7.51
CA THR A 85 -0.24 -3.59 7.80
C THR A 85 0.28 -2.16 7.99
N LEU A 86 -0.08 -1.22 7.11
CA LEU A 86 0.32 0.18 7.24
C LEU A 86 -0.29 0.85 8.48
N ILE A 87 -1.54 0.51 8.83
CA ILE A 87 -2.18 0.98 10.07
C ILE A 87 -1.42 0.40 11.28
N GLY A 88 -1.06 -0.88 11.26
CA GLY A 88 -0.26 -1.49 12.33
C GLY A 88 1.09 -0.82 12.53
N PHE A 89 1.82 -0.55 11.44
CA PHE A 89 3.08 0.19 11.50
C PHE A 89 2.90 1.61 12.01
N SER A 90 1.82 2.30 11.64
CA SER A 90 1.54 3.63 12.16
C SER A 90 1.39 3.66 13.68
N GLY A 91 0.76 2.63 14.26
CA GLY A 91 0.67 2.46 15.72
C GLY A 91 2.04 2.14 16.33
N ALA A 92 2.78 1.21 15.73
CA ALA A 92 4.10 0.82 16.22
C ALA A 92 5.09 1.99 16.31
N LEU A 93 5.09 2.89 15.32
CA LEU A 93 5.95 4.08 15.32
C LEU A 93 5.64 5.06 16.46
N VAL A 94 4.41 5.06 16.98
CA VAL A 94 3.99 5.96 18.08
C VAL A 94 4.16 5.28 19.43
N ASP A 95 3.77 4.01 19.53
CA ASP A 95 3.76 3.26 20.77
C ASP A 95 5.16 2.74 21.14
N TYR A 96 6.01 2.47 20.14
CA TYR A 96 7.35 1.91 20.28
C TYR A 96 8.35 2.67 19.38
N PRO A 97 8.83 3.86 19.80
CA PRO A 97 9.76 4.69 19.02
C PRO A 97 11.04 3.95 18.59
N GLU A 98 11.48 2.93 19.31
CA GLU A 98 12.63 2.09 18.97
C GLU A 98 12.37 1.11 17.82
N SER A 99 11.14 1.04 17.30
CA SER A 99 10.72 0.11 16.24
C SER A 99 10.91 0.65 14.82
N ASP A 100 11.41 1.87 14.65
CA ASP A 100 11.54 2.54 13.35
C ASP A 100 12.38 1.77 12.33
N GLU A 101 13.54 1.23 12.70
CA GLU A 101 14.37 0.41 11.81
C GLU A 101 13.62 -0.86 11.34
N SER A 102 12.86 -1.48 12.24
CA SER A 102 12.05 -2.66 11.93
C SER A 102 10.89 -2.31 10.99
N VAL A 103 10.21 -1.19 11.24
CA VAL A 103 9.14 -0.69 10.38
C VAL A 103 9.68 -0.34 9.00
N VAL A 104 10.83 0.34 8.90
CA VAL A 104 11.51 0.65 7.63
C VAL A 104 11.81 -0.63 6.84
N SER A 105 12.39 -1.65 7.49
CA SER A 105 12.69 -2.92 6.83
C SER A 105 11.44 -3.61 6.28
N GLN A 106 10.37 -3.65 7.07
CA GLN A 106 9.12 -4.28 6.66
C GLN A 106 8.40 -3.50 5.55
N LEU A 107 8.43 -2.17 5.58
CA LEU A 107 7.91 -1.31 4.52
C LEU A 107 8.68 -1.49 3.19
N LEU A 108 10.01 -1.63 3.24
CA LEU A 108 10.82 -1.94 2.07
C LEU A 108 10.48 -3.32 1.49
N ASN A 109 10.33 -4.33 2.35
CA ASN A 109 9.93 -5.67 1.92
C ASN A 109 8.57 -5.66 1.24
N LEU A 110 7.59 -4.92 1.80
CA LEU A 110 6.27 -4.75 1.20
C LEU A 110 6.37 -4.18 -0.21
N LEU A 111 7.14 -3.11 -0.41
CA LEU A 111 7.33 -2.48 -1.73
C LEU A 111 7.99 -3.40 -2.76
N ASN A 112 8.91 -4.26 -2.33
CA ASN A 112 9.61 -5.20 -3.21
C ASN A 112 8.72 -6.37 -3.65
N THR A 113 7.65 -6.66 -2.90
CA THR A 113 6.69 -7.73 -3.22
C THR A 113 5.49 -7.27 -4.07
N MET A 114 5.34 -5.96 -4.27
CA MET A 114 4.32 -5.35 -5.13
C MET A 114 4.86 -5.09 -6.53
#